data_AF-A0A373NYB9-F1
#
_entry.id   AF-A0A373NYB9-F1
#
_cell.length_a   1.000
_cell.length_b   1.000
_cell.length_c   1.000
_cell.angle_alpha   90.00
_cell.angle_beta   90.00
_cell.angle_gamma   90.00
#
_symmetry.space_group_name_H-M   'P 1'
#
loop_
_entity.id
_entity.type
_entity.pdbx_description
1 polymer ?
#
loop_
_entity_poly.entity_id
_entity_poly.type
_entity_poly.pdbx_seq_one_letter_code
_entity_poly.pdbx_strand_id
1 'polypeptide(L)'
;MASAAAEKGLATAAALCAVIYSVQKFVGAPIASAMGIRYGKKLLKAYRENPAQFKKQETGNGASAKVSFADKHKEWYSANVMMALVAAGSWVAHILGDLTPINYSIWALLLGVVCAASGLVPTKPLQKSNSYGLMMVAVFGSIIPSLAKVSLSDLGTMAFQTIVLFAAALIGVALVGWVLPTWKLVGDKDLAVGIGVEQFLGFPSNVVICREVGDAVGETPEEKAFIEDTLNVPYVVGGITVITVLSTMLAGFVINML
;
A
#
# COMPACT_ATOMS: atom_id res chain seq x y z
N MET A 1 6.06 10.07 -9.10
CA MET A 1 6.91 11.03 -8.34
C MET A 1 8.34 11.06 -8.84
N ALA A 2 9.11 9.97 -8.77
CA ALA A 2 10.52 10.00 -9.20
C ALA A 2 10.71 10.44 -10.67
N SER A 3 9.99 9.85 -11.62
CA SER A 3 10.06 10.23 -13.04
C SER A 3 9.58 11.66 -13.28
N ALA A 4 8.46 12.07 -12.66
CA ALA A 4 7.95 13.45 -12.74
C ALA A 4 8.94 14.49 -12.16
N ALA A 5 9.64 14.16 -11.07
CA ALA A 5 10.69 15.01 -10.51
C ALA A 5 11.89 15.09 -11.47
N ALA A 6 12.27 13.97 -12.10
CA ALA A 6 13.35 13.94 -13.09
C ALA A 6 13.01 14.78 -14.33
N GLU A 7 11.77 14.71 -14.84
CA GLU A 7 11.28 15.53 -15.95
C GLU A 7 11.32 17.03 -15.64
N LYS A 8 11.09 17.41 -14.39
CA LYS A 8 11.20 18.80 -13.90
C LYS A 8 12.63 19.20 -13.50
N GLY A 9 13.64 18.39 -13.81
CA GLY A 9 15.05 18.69 -13.52
C GLY A 9 15.47 18.49 -12.06
N LEU A 10 14.61 17.95 -11.20
CA LEU A 10 14.86 17.71 -9.78
C LEU A 10 15.53 16.34 -9.56
N ALA A 11 16.73 16.16 -10.12
CA ALA A 11 17.45 14.88 -10.11
C ALA A 11 17.69 14.34 -8.69
N THR A 12 18.07 15.20 -7.73
CA THR A 12 18.29 14.80 -6.33
C THR A 12 17.00 14.31 -5.66
N ALA A 13 15.85 14.93 -5.96
CA ALA A 13 14.56 14.50 -5.41
C ALA A 13 14.12 13.16 -6.01
N ALA A 14 14.33 12.97 -7.32
CA ALA A 14 14.06 11.69 -7.98
C ALA A 14 14.92 10.55 -7.42
N ALA A 15 16.21 10.82 -7.19
CA ALA A 15 17.11 9.86 -6.56
C ALA A 15 16.72 9.56 -5.10
N LEU A 16 16.30 10.58 -4.34
CA LEU A 16 15.88 10.41 -2.95
C LEU A 16 14.67 9.48 -2.84
N CYS A 17 13.74 9.54 -3.80
CA CYS A 17 12.61 8.61 -3.88
C CYS A 17 13.06 7.14 -3.97
N ALA A 18 14.09 6.85 -4.77
CA ALA A 18 14.61 5.49 -4.90
C ALA A 18 15.32 5.02 -3.63
N VAL A 19 16.08 5.91 -2.98
CA VAL A 19 16.73 5.62 -1.69
C VAL A 19 15.67 5.32 -0.63
N ILE A 20 14.65 6.17 -0.46
CA ILE A 20 13.56 5.95 0.49
C ILE A 20 12.88 4.60 0.23
N TYR A 21 12.54 4.31 -1.03
CA TYR A 21 11.87 3.06 -1.39
C TYR A 21 12.69 1.82 -1.05
N SER A 22 14.03 1.88 -1.18
CA SER A 22 14.90 0.73 -0.90
C SER A 22 15.03 0.43 0.59
N VAL A 23 14.96 1.45 1.45
CA VAL A 23 15.17 1.29 2.91
C VAL A 23 13.90 1.31 3.76
N GLN A 24 12.78 1.84 3.26
CA GLN A 24 11.56 2.07 4.07
C GLN A 24 11.03 0.82 4.77
N LYS A 25 11.13 -0.35 4.11
CA LYS A 25 10.63 -1.61 4.68
C LYS A 25 11.38 -2.02 5.95
N PHE A 26 12.68 -1.72 6.03
CA PHE A 26 13.48 -2.02 7.23
C PHE A 26 13.09 -1.17 8.43
N VAL A 27 12.51 0.01 8.18
CA VAL A 27 11.99 0.89 9.24
C VAL A 27 10.59 0.45 9.68
N GLY A 28 9.72 0.15 8.71
CA GLY A 28 8.33 -0.20 9.01
C GLY A 28 8.15 -1.59 9.63
N ALA A 29 8.88 -2.60 9.16
CA ALA A 29 8.62 -3.99 9.52
C ALA A 29 8.76 -4.28 11.03
N PRO A 30 9.82 -3.81 11.72
CA PRO A 30 9.96 -4.04 13.16
C PRO A 30 8.82 -3.41 13.97
N ILE A 31 8.35 -2.24 13.56
CA ILE A 31 7.30 -1.52 14.28
C ILE A 31 5.94 -2.18 14.03
N ALA A 32 5.62 -2.51 12.78
CA ALA A 32 4.37 -3.21 12.44
C ALA A 32 4.27 -4.58 13.13
N SER A 33 5.38 -5.32 13.19
CA SER A 33 5.48 -6.59 13.90
C SER A 33 5.31 -6.40 15.42
N ALA A 34 6.04 -5.47 16.04
CA ALA A 34 5.94 -5.22 17.48
C ALA A 34 4.53 -4.81 17.92
N MET A 35 3.89 -3.93 17.15
CA MET A 35 2.52 -3.46 17.43
C MET A 35 1.49 -4.54 17.12
N GLY A 36 1.71 -5.30 16.05
CA GLY A 36 0.91 -6.48 15.72
C GLY A 36 0.96 -7.53 16.83
N ILE A 37 2.13 -7.85 17.39
CA ILE A 37 2.28 -8.79 18.51
C ILE A 37 1.54 -8.29 19.75
N ARG A 38 1.65 -6.99 20.08
CA ARG A 38 0.94 -6.41 21.25
C ARG A 38 -0.57 -6.52 21.10
N TYR A 39 -1.09 -6.18 19.92
CA TYR A 39 -2.51 -6.30 19.64
C TYR A 39 -2.97 -7.75 19.55
N GLY A 40 -2.19 -8.62 18.90
CA GLY A 40 -2.43 -10.06 18.80
C GLY A 40 -2.56 -10.72 20.16
N LYS A 41 -1.74 -10.32 21.15
CA LYS A 41 -1.87 -10.83 22.53
C LYS A 41 -3.19 -10.43 23.20
N LYS A 42 -3.72 -9.23 22.89
CA LYS A 42 -5.04 -8.78 23.36
C LYS A 42 -6.16 -9.58 22.67
N LEU A 43 -6.03 -9.82 21.37
CA LEU A 43 -6.94 -10.68 20.60
C LEU A 43 -6.98 -12.10 21.16
N LEU A 44 -5.82 -12.69 21.43
CA LEU A 44 -5.71 -14.03 22.00
C LEU A 44 -6.42 -14.13 23.35
N LYS A 45 -6.22 -13.14 24.23
CA LYS A 45 -6.90 -13.08 25.53
C LYS A 45 -8.42 -13.02 25.35
N ALA A 46 -8.92 -12.15 24.47
CA ALA A 46 -10.35 -12.03 24.18
C ALA A 46 -10.94 -13.32 23.57
N TYR A 47 -10.18 -13.99 22.69
CA TYR A 47 -10.58 -15.25 22.07
C TYR A 47 -10.72 -16.38 23.11
N ARG A 48 -9.76 -16.49 24.04
CA ARG A 48 -9.80 -17.49 25.11
C ARG A 48 -10.90 -17.22 26.14
N GLU A 49 -11.21 -15.96 26.41
CA GLU A 49 -12.29 -15.57 27.31
C GLU A 49 -13.69 -15.83 26.71
N ASN A 50 -13.86 -15.72 25.38
CA ASN A 50 -15.18 -15.89 24.77
C ASN A 50 -15.14 -16.49 23.33
N PRO A 51 -14.73 -17.76 23.17
CA PRO A 51 -14.50 -18.37 21.85
C PRO A 51 -15.76 -18.51 20.97
N ALA A 52 -16.96 -18.55 21.59
CA ALA A 52 -18.23 -18.66 20.87
C ALA A 52 -18.64 -17.37 20.11
N GLN A 53 -18.15 -16.21 20.54
CA GLN A 53 -18.46 -14.92 19.90
C GLN A 53 -17.75 -14.78 18.55
N PHE A 54 -16.55 -15.32 18.42
CA PHE A 54 -15.70 -15.13 17.24
C PHE A 54 -15.95 -16.16 16.13
N LYS A 55 -16.39 -17.38 16.45
CA LYS A 55 -16.87 -18.36 15.45
C LYS A 55 -18.08 -17.88 14.64
N LYS A 56 -18.91 -17.00 15.21
CA LYS A 56 -20.02 -16.36 14.47
C LYS A 56 -19.56 -15.30 13.47
N GLN A 57 -18.38 -14.73 13.68
CA GLN A 57 -17.85 -13.66 12.83
C GLN A 57 -17.25 -14.21 11.53
N GLU A 58 -16.64 -15.41 11.56
CA GLU A 58 -16.22 -16.17 10.37
C GLU A 58 -17.40 -16.53 9.45
N THR A 59 -18.58 -16.80 10.01
CA THR A 59 -19.78 -17.14 9.25
C THR A 59 -20.55 -15.92 8.73
N GLY A 60 -20.33 -14.74 9.32
CA GLY A 60 -21.07 -13.51 8.99
C GLY A 60 -20.38 -12.57 7.99
N ASN A 61 -19.04 -12.65 7.85
CA ASN A 61 -18.25 -11.77 6.98
C ASN A 61 -17.76 -12.43 5.68
N GLY A 62 -18.32 -13.59 5.33
CA GLY A 62 -18.38 -14.03 3.94
C GLY A 62 -19.31 -13.10 3.17
N ALA A 63 -18.94 -11.83 2.99
CA ALA A 63 -19.51 -10.99 1.96
C ALA A 63 -19.32 -11.77 0.66
N SER A 64 -20.38 -12.44 0.22
CA SER A 64 -20.47 -13.14 -1.04
C SER A 64 -19.76 -12.28 -2.06
N ALA A 65 -18.57 -12.71 -2.48
CA ALA A 65 -17.83 -12.03 -3.50
C ALA A 65 -18.73 -12.05 -4.73
N LYS A 66 -19.47 -10.97 -4.98
CA LYS A 66 -20.32 -10.82 -6.16
C LYS A 66 -19.41 -11.14 -7.33
N VAL A 67 -19.67 -12.27 -7.99
CA VAL A 67 -18.86 -12.75 -9.11
C VAL A 67 -18.80 -11.61 -10.13
N SER A 68 -17.64 -10.98 -10.26
CA SER A 68 -17.48 -9.80 -11.09
C SER A 68 -17.71 -10.16 -12.56
N PHE A 69 -18.09 -9.18 -13.39
CA PHE A 69 -18.25 -9.42 -14.82
C PHE A 69 -16.97 -9.98 -15.45
N ALA A 70 -15.82 -9.48 -15.00
CA ALA A 70 -14.50 -9.97 -15.37
C ALA A 70 -14.23 -11.42 -14.93
N ASP A 71 -14.77 -11.85 -13.78
CA ASP A 71 -14.66 -13.24 -13.32
C ASP A 71 -15.60 -14.19 -14.08
N LYS A 72 -16.71 -13.69 -14.65
CA LYS A 72 -17.61 -14.47 -15.50
C LYS A 72 -17.07 -14.66 -16.92
N HIS A 73 -16.37 -13.66 -17.46
CA HIS A 73 -15.84 -13.68 -18.83
C HIS A 73 -14.30 -13.78 -18.85
N LYS A 74 -13.70 -14.59 -17.97
CA LYS A 74 -12.23 -14.72 -17.87
C LYS A 74 -11.56 -15.03 -19.20
N GLU A 75 -12.23 -15.75 -20.09
CA GLU A 75 -11.76 -16.08 -21.44
C GLU A 75 -11.52 -14.84 -22.33
N TRP A 76 -12.21 -13.73 -22.08
CA TRP A 76 -12.05 -12.49 -22.84
C TRP A 76 -10.83 -11.68 -22.37
N TYR A 77 -10.37 -11.91 -21.14
CA TYR A 77 -9.22 -11.20 -20.57
C TYR A 77 -7.95 -12.03 -20.77
N SER A 78 -7.47 -12.09 -22.00
CA SER A 78 -6.10 -12.56 -22.25
C SER A 78 -5.08 -11.57 -21.69
N ALA A 79 -3.83 -11.99 -21.51
CA ALA A 79 -2.75 -11.12 -21.03
C ALA A 79 -2.62 -9.84 -21.87
N ASN A 80 -2.78 -9.95 -23.20
CA ASN A 80 -2.73 -8.82 -24.12
C ASN A 80 -3.93 -7.87 -23.94
N VAL A 81 -5.12 -8.40 -23.71
CA VAL A 81 -6.32 -7.59 -23.46
C VAL A 81 -6.20 -6.85 -22.13
N MET A 82 -5.70 -7.50 -21.08
CA MET A 82 -5.46 -6.84 -19.79
C MET A 82 -4.42 -5.71 -19.92
N MET A 83 -3.34 -5.91 -20.67
CA MET A 83 -2.37 -4.84 -20.95
C MET A 83 -2.98 -3.72 -21.77
N ALA A 84 -3.76 -4.04 -22.81
CA ALA A 84 -4.44 -3.04 -23.64
C ALA A 84 -5.44 -2.20 -22.83
N LEU A 85 -6.18 -2.81 -21.90
CA LEU A 85 -7.07 -2.10 -20.99
C LEU A 85 -6.32 -1.14 -20.07
N VAL A 86 -5.19 -1.57 -19.50
CA VAL A 86 -4.35 -0.71 -18.66
C VAL A 86 -3.76 0.45 -19.47
N ALA A 87 -3.27 0.18 -20.68
CA ALA A 87 -2.74 1.21 -21.58
C ALA A 87 -3.82 2.21 -22.03
N ALA A 88 -5.00 1.72 -22.43
CA ALA A 88 -6.13 2.55 -22.80
C ALA A 88 -6.62 3.41 -21.61
N GLY A 89 -6.73 2.82 -20.42
CA GLY A 89 -7.07 3.55 -19.20
C GLY A 89 -6.05 4.64 -18.88
N SER A 90 -4.76 4.35 -19.02
CA SER A 90 -3.69 5.35 -18.85
C SER A 90 -3.76 6.46 -19.90
N TRP A 91 -4.05 6.13 -21.15
CA TRP A 91 -4.21 7.10 -22.24
C TRP A 91 -5.39 8.05 -22.00
N VAL A 92 -6.54 7.50 -21.60
CA VAL A 92 -7.72 8.31 -21.23
C VAL A 92 -7.40 9.20 -20.02
N ALA A 93 -6.68 8.69 -19.02
CA ALA A 93 -6.26 9.48 -17.88
C ALA A 93 -5.36 10.66 -18.26
N HIS A 94 -4.45 10.48 -19.24
CA HIS A 94 -3.63 11.57 -19.79
C HIS A 94 -4.48 12.60 -20.53
N ILE A 95 -5.39 12.19 -21.41
CA ILE A 95 -6.29 13.12 -22.10
C ILE A 95 -7.10 13.95 -21.09
N LEU A 96 -7.68 13.30 -20.07
CA LEU A 96 -8.42 14.01 -19.03
C LEU A 96 -7.50 14.92 -18.19
N GLY A 97 -6.26 14.51 -17.96
CA GLY A 97 -5.24 15.32 -17.29
C GLY A 97 -4.83 16.56 -18.08
N ASP A 98 -4.84 16.50 -19.41
CA ASP A 98 -4.52 17.65 -20.27
C ASP A 98 -5.73 18.59 -20.43
N LEU A 99 -6.95 18.05 -20.40
CA LEU A 99 -8.20 18.80 -20.54
C LEU A 99 -8.67 19.46 -19.23
N THR A 100 -8.14 19.02 -18.08
CA THR A 100 -8.57 19.51 -16.76
C THR A 100 -7.35 19.96 -15.94
N PRO A 101 -7.51 20.83 -14.92
CA PRO A 101 -6.40 21.22 -14.05
C PRO A 101 -5.95 20.09 -13.09
N ILE A 102 -6.47 18.88 -13.24
CA ILE A 102 -6.23 17.74 -12.35
C ILE A 102 -5.16 16.85 -12.97
N ASN A 103 -4.11 16.53 -12.22
CA ASN A 103 -3.04 15.67 -12.70
C ASN A 103 -3.55 14.30 -13.18
N TYR A 104 -3.01 13.80 -14.30
CA TYR A 104 -3.39 12.50 -14.89
C TYR A 104 -3.35 11.33 -13.90
N SER A 105 -2.46 11.35 -12.91
CA SER A 105 -2.37 10.28 -11.89
C SER A 105 -3.65 10.16 -11.06
N ILE A 106 -4.32 11.29 -10.79
CA ILE A 106 -5.59 11.32 -10.06
C ILE A 106 -6.71 10.75 -10.94
N TRP A 107 -6.74 11.09 -12.24
CA TRP A 107 -7.68 10.49 -13.19
C TRP A 107 -7.46 8.98 -13.34
N ALA A 108 -6.21 8.53 -13.43
CA ALA A 108 -5.88 7.11 -13.47
C ALA A 108 -6.37 6.37 -12.23
N LEU A 109 -6.26 6.97 -11.04
CA LEU A 109 -6.81 6.43 -9.80
C LEU A 109 -8.34 6.34 -9.86
N LEU A 110 -9.04 7.42 -10.24
CA LEU A 110 -10.49 7.44 -10.31
C LEU A 110 -11.03 6.41 -11.30
N LEU A 111 -10.45 6.34 -12.50
CA LEU A 111 -10.80 5.33 -13.50
C LEU A 111 -10.53 3.92 -12.99
N GLY A 112 -9.38 3.69 -12.33
CA GLY A 112 -9.05 2.41 -11.72
C GLY A 112 -10.07 1.97 -10.66
N VAL A 113 -10.48 2.88 -9.78
CA VAL A 113 -11.50 2.62 -8.75
C VAL A 113 -12.86 2.32 -9.39
N VAL A 114 -13.29 3.08 -10.40
CA VAL A 114 -14.56 2.86 -11.10
C VAL A 114 -14.56 1.52 -11.85
N CYS A 115 -13.48 1.19 -12.56
CA CYS A 115 -13.32 -0.09 -13.26
C CYS A 115 -13.31 -1.29 -12.30
N ALA A 116 -12.68 -1.14 -11.13
CA ALA A 116 -12.68 -2.17 -10.09
C ALA A 116 -14.07 -2.33 -9.44
N ALA A 117 -14.74 -1.22 -9.12
CA ALA A 117 -16.06 -1.22 -8.48
C ALA A 117 -17.17 -1.75 -9.40
N SER A 118 -17.11 -1.41 -10.70
CA SER A 118 -18.03 -1.94 -11.72
C SER A 118 -17.78 -3.41 -12.05
N GLY A 119 -16.63 -3.97 -11.66
CA GLY A 119 -16.25 -5.35 -11.97
C GLY A 119 -15.99 -5.60 -13.46
N LEU A 120 -15.87 -4.54 -14.27
CA LEU A 120 -15.61 -4.59 -15.71
C LEU A 120 -14.15 -4.91 -16.04
N VAL A 121 -13.23 -4.65 -15.13
CA VAL A 121 -11.81 -4.96 -15.31
C VAL A 121 -11.36 -5.89 -14.18
N PRO A 122 -10.63 -6.98 -14.49
CA PRO A 122 -10.15 -7.89 -13.47
C PRO A 122 -9.22 -7.14 -12.50
N THR A 123 -9.37 -7.41 -11.20
CA THR A 123 -8.45 -6.90 -10.19
C THR A 123 -7.01 -7.35 -10.48
N LYS A 124 -6.03 -6.48 -10.21
CA LYS A 124 -4.60 -6.74 -10.43
C LYS A 124 -4.28 -7.20 -11.87
N PRO A 125 -4.72 -6.46 -12.92
CA PRO A 125 -4.62 -6.90 -14.31
C PRO A 125 -3.17 -7.16 -14.74
N LEU A 126 -2.22 -6.31 -14.30
CA LEU A 126 -0.79 -6.48 -14.60
C LEU A 126 -0.17 -7.73 -13.99
N GLN A 127 -0.65 -8.16 -12.82
CA GLN A 127 -0.18 -9.40 -12.20
C GLN A 127 -0.78 -10.60 -12.92
N LYS A 128 -2.08 -10.55 -13.23
CA LYS A 128 -2.77 -11.61 -13.98
C LYS A 128 -2.26 -11.76 -15.42
N SER A 129 -1.74 -10.70 -16.03
CA SER A 129 -1.09 -10.74 -17.34
C SER A 129 0.39 -11.15 -17.31
N ASN A 130 0.96 -11.45 -16.13
CA ASN A 130 2.40 -11.66 -15.91
C ASN A 130 3.30 -10.48 -16.38
N SER A 131 2.73 -9.28 -16.55
CA SER A 131 3.45 -8.11 -17.07
C SER A 131 3.95 -7.17 -15.96
N TYR A 132 3.54 -7.40 -14.71
CA TYR A 132 3.92 -6.58 -13.55
C TYR A 132 5.45 -6.47 -13.41
N GLY A 133 6.17 -7.59 -13.56
CA GLY A 133 7.63 -7.60 -13.47
C GLY A 133 8.28 -6.70 -14.54
N LEU A 134 7.82 -6.80 -15.79
CA LEU A 134 8.30 -5.95 -16.89
C LEU A 134 8.01 -4.47 -16.63
N MET A 135 6.81 -4.16 -16.13
CA MET A 135 6.41 -2.78 -15.80
C MET A 135 7.28 -2.21 -14.67
N MET A 136 7.58 -3.01 -13.64
CA MET A 136 8.49 -2.62 -12.57
C MET A 136 9.90 -2.35 -13.09
N VAL A 137 10.42 -3.19 -14.01
CA VAL A 137 11.72 -2.94 -14.65
C VAL A 137 11.72 -1.60 -15.39
N ALA A 138 10.67 -1.26 -16.12
CA ALA A 138 10.56 0.03 -16.81
C ALA A 138 10.52 1.20 -15.81
N VAL A 139 9.74 1.08 -14.74
CA VAL A 139 9.63 2.11 -13.69
C VAL A 139 10.98 2.33 -13.01
N PHE A 140 11.64 1.28 -12.53
CA PHE A 140 12.95 1.41 -11.89
C PHE A 140 14.04 1.86 -12.87
N GLY A 141 14.00 1.37 -14.11
CA GLY A 141 14.89 1.79 -15.19
C GLY A 141 14.83 3.30 -15.43
N SER A 142 13.64 3.90 -15.36
CA SER A 142 13.47 5.36 -15.53
C SER A 142 14.19 6.19 -14.45
N ILE A 143 14.55 5.60 -13.32
CA ILE A 143 15.21 6.29 -12.20
C ILE A 143 16.73 6.23 -12.32
N ILE A 144 17.29 5.27 -13.08
CA ILE A 144 18.74 5.10 -13.26
C ILE A 144 19.43 6.40 -13.71
N PRO A 145 18.92 7.18 -14.69
CA PRO A 145 19.54 8.44 -15.09
C PRO A 145 19.60 9.48 -13.97
N SER A 146 18.64 9.46 -13.03
CA SER A 146 18.64 10.36 -11.88
C SER A 146 19.68 9.95 -10.84
N LEU A 147 19.83 8.65 -10.59
CA LEU A 147 20.86 8.10 -9.70
C LEU A 147 22.27 8.33 -10.25
N ALA A 148 22.47 8.22 -11.56
CA ALA A 148 23.77 8.46 -12.20
C ALA A 148 24.29 9.90 -12.04
N LYS A 149 23.40 10.86 -11.73
CA LYS A 149 23.74 12.26 -11.49
C LYS A 149 24.10 12.57 -10.04
N VAL A 150 23.93 11.59 -9.13
CA VAL A 150 24.19 11.76 -7.70
C VAL A 150 25.67 11.46 -7.41
N SER A 151 26.35 12.41 -6.77
CA SER A 151 27.75 12.25 -6.35
C SER A 151 27.86 11.49 -5.02
N LEU A 152 29.06 10.97 -4.70
CA LEU A 152 29.34 10.36 -3.39
C LEU A 152 29.17 11.35 -2.23
N SER A 153 29.35 12.66 -2.45
CA SER A 153 29.06 13.70 -1.46
C SER A 153 27.55 13.89 -1.23
N ASP A 154 26.71 13.64 -2.24
CA ASP A 154 25.26 13.75 -2.11
C ASP A 154 24.65 12.60 -1.32
N LEU A 155 25.30 11.42 -1.32
CA LEU A 155 24.87 10.24 -0.55
C LEU A 155 24.73 10.55 0.95
N GLY A 156 25.67 11.29 1.54
CA GLY A 156 25.61 11.68 2.94
C GLY A 156 24.39 12.55 3.25
N THR A 157 24.16 13.56 2.41
CA THR A 157 22.99 14.45 2.53
C THR A 157 21.68 13.68 2.32
N MET A 158 21.60 12.80 1.33
CA MET A 158 20.42 11.99 1.05
C MET A 158 20.13 10.98 2.18
N ALA A 159 21.15 10.38 2.76
CA ALA A 159 21.00 9.52 3.93
C ALA A 159 20.44 10.29 5.12
N PHE A 160 20.99 11.48 5.40
CA PHE A 160 20.48 12.36 6.46
C PHE A 160 19.02 12.77 6.20
N GLN A 161 18.70 13.22 4.98
CA GLN A 161 17.32 13.55 4.59
C GLN A 161 16.37 12.37 4.75
N THR A 162 16.80 11.16 4.37
CA THR A 162 16.01 9.93 4.52
C THR A 162 15.71 9.65 6.00
N ILE A 163 16.72 9.77 6.87
CA ILE A 163 16.53 9.60 8.33
C ILE A 163 15.55 10.63 8.88
N VAL A 164 15.70 11.90 8.50
CA VAL A 164 14.80 12.98 8.95
C VAL A 164 13.37 12.74 8.48
N LEU A 165 13.18 12.31 7.23
CA LEU A 165 11.85 12.01 6.68
C LEU A 165 11.20 10.82 7.38
N PHE A 166 11.95 9.75 7.66
CA PHE A 166 11.42 8.63 8.43
C PHE A 166 11.12 9.00 9.87
N ALA A 167 11.98 9.78 10.54
CA ALA A 167 11.70 10.28 11.88
C ALA A 167 10.41 11.11 11.90
N ALA A 168 10.24 12.03 10.95
CA ALA A 168 9.03 12.84 10.83
C ALA A 168 7.78 11.99 10.56
N ALA A 169 7.88 11.00 9.66
CA ALA A 169 6.78 10.09 9.36
C ALA A 169 6.38 9.24 10.58
N LEU A 170 7.35 8.71 11.32
CA LEU A 170 7.12 7.95 12.54
C LEU A 170 6.51 8.82 13.65
N ILE A 171 6.97 10.07 13.80
CA ILE A 171 6.35 11.02 14.72
C ILE A 171 4.90 11.28 14.32
N GLY A 172 4.63 11.49 13.02
CA GLY A 172 3.26 11.64 12.51
C GLY A 172 2.38 10.43 12.83
N VAL A 173 2.88 9.22 12.60
CA VAL A 173 2.17 7.98 12.94
C VAL A 173 1.93 7.86 14.44
N ALA A 174 2.92 8.18 15.28
CA ALA A 174 2.76 8.14 16.73
C ALA A 174 1.75 9.19 17.23
N LEU A 175 1.80 10.41 16.69
CA LEU A 175 0.85 11.47 17.02
C LEU A 175 -0.58 11.06 16.65
N VAL A 176 -0.79 10.55 15.44
CA VAL A 176 -2.12 10.12 15.01
C VAL A 176 -2.56 8.88 15.80
N GLY A 177 -1.74 7.83 15.86
CA GLY A 177 -2.12 6.54 16.44
C GLY A 177 -2.18 6.48 17.97
N TRP A 178 -1.41 7.30 18.69
CA TRP A 178 -1.38 7.27 20.17
C TRP A 178 -1.92 8.52 20.85
N VAL A 179 -1.63 9.70 20.29
CA VAL A 179 -1.94 10.98 20.94
C VAL A 179 -3.34 11.45 20.56
N LEU A 180 -3.64 11.52 19.27
CA LEU A 180 -4.95 11.89 18.76
C LEU A 180 -5.97 10.77 19.00
N PRO A 181 -7.27 11.10 19.19
CA PRO A 181 -8.29 10.10 19.50
C PRO A 181 -8.69 9.23 18.29
N THR A 182 -7.91 9.19 17.20
CA THR A 182 -8.21 8.39 16.00
C THR A 182 -8.13 6.89 16.27
N TRP A 183 -7.34 6.46 17.26
CA TRP A 183 -7.34 5.07 17.72
C TRP A 183 -8.71 4.59 18.19
N LYS A 184 -9.62 5.50 18.58
CA LYS A 184 -11.00 5.15 18.93
C LYS A 184 -11.80 4.63 17.73
N LEU A 185 -11.41 4.98 16.50
CA LEU A 185 -12.06 4.50 15.28
C LEU A 185 -11.76 3.02 15.02
N VAL A 186 -10.57 2.57 15.43
CA VAL A 186 -10.11 1.18 15.25
C VAL A 186 -10.16 0.38 16.56
N GLY A 187 -10.51 1.02 17.67
CA GLY A 187 -10.69 0.41 18.99
C GLY A 187 -9.42 0.21 19.80
N ASP A 188 -8.24 0.13 19.17
CA ASP A 188 -6.97 -0.10 19.87
C ASP A 188 -5.82 0.77 19.34
N LYS A 189 -4.98 1.21 20.28
CA LYS A 189 -3.81 2.06 20.03
C LYS A 189 -2.69 1.34 19.29
N ASP A 190 -2.42 0.08 19.63
CA ASP A 190 -1.39 -0.70 18.97
C ASP A 190 -1.82 -1.01 17.53
N LEU A 191 -3.10 -1.33 17.33
CA LEU A 191 -3.68 -1.49 16.00
C LEU A 191 -3.61 -0.20 15.17
N ALA A 192 -3.95 0.96 15.75
CA ALA A 192 -3.92 2.24 15.05
C ALA A 192 -2.53 2.61 14.53
N VAL A 193 -1.50 2.42 15.36
CA VAL A 193 -0.11 2.63 14.95
C VAL A 193 0.33 1.58 13.94
N GLY A 194 -0.04 0.30 14.14
CA GLY A 194 0.20 -0.78 13.18
C GLY A 194 -0.29 -0.40 11.77
N ILE A 195 -1.55 0.02 11.66
CA ILE A 195 -2.14 0.53 10.42
C ILE A 195 -1.38 1.73 9.86
N GLY A 196 -0.95 2.67 10.71
CA GLY A 196 -0.22 3.86 10.27
C GLY A 196 1.17 3.54 9.68
N VAL A 197 1.83 2.50 10.16
CA VAL A 197 3.15 2.04 9.68
C VAL A 197 3.03 1.29 8.34
N GLU A 198 1.84 0.85 7.94
CA GLU A 198 1.63 0.15 6.67
C GLU A 198 2.03 0.95 5.43
N GLN A 199 2.14 2.28 5.54
CA GLN A 199 2.69 3.14 4.50
C GLN A 199 4.10 2.76 4.05
N PHE A 200 4.88 2.08 4.91
CA PHE A 200 6.25 1.65 4.62
C PHE A 200 6.34 0.24 4.01
N LEU A 201 5.30 -0.58 4.19
CA LEU A 201 5.35 -2.02 3.93
C LEU A 201 4.62 -2.41 2.66
N GLY A 202 3.33 -2.05 2.60
CA GLY A 202 2.43 -2.44 1.54
C GLY A 202 2.35 -3.96 1.31
N PHE A 203 1.62 -4.32 0.26
CA PHE A 203 1.46 -5.71 -0.14
C PHE A 203 2.68 -6.22 -0.94
N PRO A 204 3.16 -7.48 -0.76
CA PRO A 204 2.65 -8.51 0.16
C PRO A 204 3.31 -8.51 1.55
N SER A 205 4.24 -7.60 1.82
CA SER A 205 5.03 -7.57 3.06
C SER A 205 4.16 -7.49 4.31
N ASN A 206 3.04 -6.77 4.24
CA ASN A 206 2.08 -6.65 5.34
C ASN A 206 1.38 -7.98 5.70
N VAL A 207 0.95 -8.76 4.72
CA VAL A 207 0.36 -10.09 4.94
C VAL A 207 1.37 -11.04 5.58
N VAL A 208 2.62 -10.98 5.14
CA VAL A 208 3.70 -11.78 5.75
C VAL A 208 3.86 -11.42 7.23
N ILE A 209 3.86 -10.14 7.57
CA ILE A 209 3.93 -9.70 8.98
C ILE A 209 2.71 -10.17 9.78
N CYS A 210 1.49 -10.06 9.25
CA CYS A 210 0.28 -10.56 9.93
C CYS A 210 0.38 -12.06 10.25
N ARG A 211 0.87 -12.85 9.29
CA ARG A 211 1.11 -14.29 9.46
C ARG A 211 2.17 -14.57 10.51
N GLU A 212 3.31 -13.88 10.45
CA GLU A 212 4.38 -14.00 11.46
C GLU A 212 3.89 -13.63 12.86
N VAL A 213 3.04 -12.60 12.99
CA VAL A 213 2.41 -12.23 14.25
C VAL A 213 1.48 -13.33 14.75
N GLY A 214 0.65 -13.89 13.86
CA GLY A 214 -0.20 -15.04 14.17
C GLY A 214 0.62 -16.21 14.68
N ASP A 215 1.68 -16.59 13.96
CA ASP A 215 2.59 -17.68 14.31
C ASP A 215 3.35 -17.45 15.62
N ALA A 216 3.69 -16.20 15.95
CA ALA A 216 4.42 -15.84 17.16
C ALA A 216 3.54 -15.74 18.41
N VAL A 217 2.23 -15.48 18.25
CA VAL A 217 1.31 -15.24 19.37
C VAL A 217 0.37 -16.41 19.61
N GLY A 218 -0.17 -17.04 18.57
CA GLY A 218 -1.11 -18.15 18.68
C GLY A 218 -0.43 -19.48 18.99
N GLU A 219 -1.05 -20.30 19.83
CA GLU A 219 -0.55 -21.64 20.16
C GLU A 219 -1.21 -22.72 19.30
N THR A 220 -2.50 -22.59 19.00
CA THR A 220 -3.25 -23.53 18.15
C THR A 220 -3.44 -22.99 16.72
N PRO A 221 -3.69 -23.87 15.72
CA PRO A 221 -3.98 -23.43 14.35
C PRO A 221 -5.15 -22.44 14.27
N GLU A 222 -6.17 -22.61 15.10
CA GLU A 222 -7.34 -21.74 15.16
C GLU A 222 -7.00 -20.36 15.74
N GLU A 223 -6.20 -20.32 16.80
CA GLU A 223 -5.74 -19.05 17.40
C GLU A 223 -4.86 -18.26 16.43
N LYS A 224 -3.96 -18.96 15.72
CA LYS A 224 -3.08 -18.36 14.70
C LYS A 224 -3.90 -17.76 13.55
N ALA A 225 -4.83 -18.53 13.00
CA ALA A 225 -5.70 -18.09 11.91
C ALA A 225 -6.57 -16.89 12.34
N PHE A 226 -7.15 -16.94 13.54
CA PHE A 226 -7.95 -15.83 14.06
C PHE A 226 -7.16 -14.52 14.16
N ILE A 227 -5.92 -14.57 14.70
CA ILE A 227 -5.06 -13.39 14.82
C ILE A 227 -4.65 -12.88 13.44
N GLU A 228 -4.21 -13.78 12.55
CA GLU A 228 -3.79 -13.45 11.19
C GLU A 228 -4.93 -12.76 10.42
N ASP A 229 -6.12 -13.36 10.38
CA ASP A 229 -7.27 -12.83 9.64
C ASP A 229 -7.77 -11.50 10.21
N THR A 230 -7.78 -11.37 11.53
CA THR A 230 -8.21 -10.13 12.21
C THR A 230 -7.22 -8.99 11.94
N LEU A 231 -5.91 -9.25 11.86
CA LEU A 231 -4.89 -8.24 11.54
C LEU A 231 -4.80 -7.94 10.05
N ASN A 232 -5.01 -8.95 9.19
CA ASN A 232 -4.90 -8.82 7.74
C ASN A 232 -5.85 -7.76 7.19
N VAL A 233 -7.11 -7.74 7.64
CA VAL A 233 -8.11 -6.76 7.16
C VAL A 233 -7.62 -5.31 7.35
N PRO A 234 -7.34 -4.82 8.57
CA PRO A 234 -6.90 -3.45 8.77
C PRO A 234 -5.53 -3.14 8.14
N TYR A 235 -4.57 -4.06 8.17
CA TYR A 235 -3.22 -3.80 7.64
C TYR A 235 -3.23 -3.71 6.11
N VAL A 236 -3.94 -4.63 5.44
CA VAL A 236 -4.05 -4.62 3.97
C VAL A 236 -4.86 -3.43 3.49
N VAL A 237 -5.99 -3.13 4.13
CA VAL A 237 -6.80 -1.96 3.77
C VAL A 237 -6.03 -0.67 4.01
N GLY A 238 -5.39 -0.51 5.18
CA GLY A 238 -4.58 0.66 5.51
C GLY A 238 -3.44 0.89 4.51
N GLY A 239 -2.67 -0.17 4.22
CA GLY A 239 -1.60 -0.11 3.23
C GLY A 239 -2.11 0.27 1.84
N ILE A 240 -3.19 -0.34 1.36
CA ILE A 240 -3.76 -0.01 0.03
C ILE A 240 -4.26 1.44 0.01
N THR A 241 -5.00 1.88 1.03
CA THR A 241 -5.56 3.24 1.09
C THR A 241 -4.46 4.29 1.10
N VAL A 242 -3.42 4.12 1.92
CA VAL A 242 -2.34 5.13 2.01
C VAL A 242 -1.43 5.07 0.78
N ILE A 243 -0.94 3.89 0.41
CA ILE A 243 0.04 3.74 -0.67
C ILE A 243 -0.60 4.01 -2.04
N THR A 244 -1.88 3.71 -2.22
CA THR A 244 -2.54 3.86 -3.54
C THR A 244 -3.30 5.17 -3.63
N VAL A 245 -4.21 5.44 -2.69
CA VAL A 245 -5.16 6.56 -2.82
C VAL A 245 -4.49 7.85 -2.37
N LEU A 246 -4.05 7.91 -1.11
CA LEU A 246 -3.50 9.13 -0.54
C LEU A 246 -2.21 9.56 -1.24
N SER A 247 -1.31 8.61 -1.52
CA SER A 247 -0.05 8.92 -2.21
C SER A 247 -0.28 9.47 -3.62
N THR A 248 -1.23 8.91 -4.38
CA THR A 248 -1.51 9.35 -5.75
C THR A 248 -2.17 10.72 -5.77
N MET A 249 -3.09 10.98 -4.83
CA MET A 249 -3.69 12.31 -4.68
C MET A 249 -2.64 13.35 -4.30
N LEU A 250 -1.80 13.06 -3.32
CA LEU A 250 -0.75 13.97 -2.86
C LEU A 250 0.32 14.17 -3.95
N ALA A 251 0.70 13.12 -4.66
CA ALA A 251 1.59 13.18 -5.81
C ALA A 251 1.03 14.10 -6.91
N GLY A 252 -0.25 13.92 -7.28
CA GLY A 252 -0.91 14.76 -8.27
C GLY A 252 -0.94 16.23 -7.86
N PHE A 253 -1.22 16.52 -6.59
CA PHE A 253 -1.20 17.87 -6.05
C PHE A 253 0.21 18.50 -6.07
N VAL A 254 1.21 17.78 -5.56
CA VAL A 254 2.60 18.27 -5.49
C VAL A 254 3.17 18.47 -6.89
N ILE A 255 2.91 17.56 -7.84
CA ILE A 255 3.39 17.72 -9.23
C ILE A 255 2.82 18.99 -9.85
N ASN A 256 1.58 19.37 -9.55
CA ASN A 256 0.99 20.61 -10.05
C ASN A 256 1.63 21.88 -9.43
N MET A 257 2.31 21.76 -8.28
CA MET A 257 3.01 22.88 -7.63
C MET A 257 4.48 23.02 -8.04
N LEU A 258 5.09 21.94 -8.55
CA LEU A 258 6.46 21.94 -9.08
C LEU A 258 6.54 22.60 -10.45
#